data_AF-A0A5C6YXK8-F1
#
_entry.id   AF-A0A5C6YXK8-F1
#
_cell.length_a   1.000
_cell.length_b   1.000
_cell.length_c   1.000
_cell.angle_alpha   90.00
_cell.angle_beta   90.00
_cell.angle_gamma   90.00
#
_symmetry.space_group_name_H-M   'P 1'
#
loop_
_entity.id
_entity.type
_entity.pdbx_description
1 polymer ?
#
loop_
_entity_poly.entity_id
_entity_poly.type
_entity_poly.pdbx_seq_one_letter_code
_entity_poly.pdbx_strand_id
1 'polypeptide(L)'
;MEISINISKRKKSIWDNPIIALFMKMIISPIIFVCAILTVVFVEGYGFVKHKIFGIKERTVKYSAPIFMENKNFKLIKEHILGGIEEYKIATDFLFSIADYDDEIEIFKVINDNKKTELDGEFLTGFYVDLKNEILLQRIKYTSKGEPTSELIVFDPNTGKVNVCEEIGIFELYKFDKEKNVILGGNKIDDIRIKIKASA
;
A
#
# COMPACT_ATOMS: atom_id res chain seq x y z
N MET A 1 -5.54 4.69 25.01
CA MET A 1 -5.50 5.54 23.81
C MET A 1 -6.93 5.75 23.36
N GLU A 2 -7.39 7.00 23.29
CA GLU A 2 -8.74 7.32 22.81
C GLU A 2 -8.63 7.78 21.35
N ILE A 3 -9.46 7.23 20.46
CA ILE A 3 -9.44 7.53 19.03
C ILE A 3 -10.76 8.19 18.63
N SER A 4 -10.69 9.21 17.78
CA SER A 4 -11.87 9.74 17.10
C SER A 4 -11.66 9.72 15.59
N ILE A 5 -12.60 9.10 14.88
CA ILE A 5 -12.59 8.99 13.42
C ILE A 5 -13.50 10.05 12.80
N ASN A 6 -12.99 10.79 11.82
CA ASN A 6 -13.75 11.72 11.01
C ASN A 6 -13.60 11.36 9.53
N ILE A 7 -14.72 11.15 8.84
CA ILE A 7 -14.76 10.81 7.43
C ILE A 7 -15.34 12.00 6.67
N SER A 8 -14.67 12.40 5.59
CA SER A 8 -15.09 13.50 4.73
C SER A 8 -15.01 13.08 3.27
N LYS A 9 -15.92 13.56 2.44
CA LYS A 9 -15.86 13.28 1.00
C LYS A 9 -14.56 13.82 0.40
N ARG A 10 -13.90 13.00 -0.41
CA ARG A 10 -12.70 13.43 -1.13
C ARG A 10 -13.08 14.54 -2.09
N LYS A 11 -12.25 15.59 -2.11
CA LYS A 11 -12.44 16.71 -3.04
C LYS A 11 -12.16 16.18 -4.46
N LYS A 12 -13.20 16.16 -5.30
CA LYS A 12 -13.05 15.76 -6.71
C LYS A 12 -11.92 16.57 -7.36
N SER A 13 -11.03 15.84 -8.02
CA SER A 13 -9.98 16.46 -8.79
C SER A 13 -10.61 17.26 -9.93
N ILE A 14 -9.96 18.37 -10.31
CA ILE A 14 -10.35 19.09 -11.53
C ILE A 14 -10.22 18.19 -12.77
N TRP A 15 -9.36 17.17 -12.71
CA TRP A 15 -9.18 16.16 -13.75
C TRP A 15 -10.37 15.20 -13.86
N ASP A 16 -11.16 15.02 -12.80
CA ASP A 16 -12.35 14.16 -12.79
C ASP A 16 -13.58 14.82 -13.45
N ASN A 17 -13.43 16.08 -13.88
CA ASN A 17 -14.48 16.76 -14.63
C ASN A 17 -14.55 16.15 -16.03
N PRO A 18 -15.70 15.61 -16.47
CA PRO A 18 -15.83 14.94 -17.76
C PRO A 18 -15.42 15.83 -18.95
N ILE A 19 -15.60 17.15 -18.83
CA ILE A 19 -15.20 18.12 -19.88
C ILE A 19 -13.67 18.25 -19.94
N ILE A 20 -13.02 18.36 -18.79
CA ILE A 20 -11.56 18.49 -18.70
C ILE A 20 -10.90 17.16 -19.11
N ALA A 21 -11.44 16.02 -18.68
CA ALA A 21 -10.97 14.70 -19.08
C ALA A 21 -11.06 14.48 -20.60
N LEU A 22 -12.16 14.91 -21.24
CA LEU A 22 -12.32 14.83 -22.69
C LEU A 22 -11.29 15.71 -23.42
N PHE A 23 -11.11 16.94 -22.95
CA PHE A 23 -10.14 17.88 -23.54
C PHE A 23 -8.70 17.35 -23.43
N MET A 24 -8.33 16.80 -22.27
CA MET A 24 -7.00 16.22 -22.07
C MET A 24 -6.77 14.97 -22.91
N LYS A 25 -7.78 14.11 -23.08
CA LYS A 25 -7.67 12.94 -23.98
C LYS A 25 -7.34 13.36 -25.41
N MET A 26 -7.93 14.45 -25.91
CA MET A 26 -7.63 14.96 -27.26
C MET A 26 -6.19 15.49 -27.39
N ILE A 27 -5.60 16.03 -26.32
CA ILE A 27 -4.22 16.55 -26.33
C ILE A 27 -3.19 15.42 -26.10
N ILE A 28 -3.45 14.54 -25.14
CA ILE A 28 -2.50 13.48 -24.75
C ILE A 28 -2.44 12.37 -25.80
N SER A 29 -3.56 12.02 -26.44
CA SER A 29 -3.60 10.94 -27.44
C SER A 29 -2.59 11.11 -28.60
N PRO A 30 -2.49 12.27 -29.27
CA PRO A 30 -1.49 12.47 -30.32
C PRO A 30 -0.05 12.47 -29.77
N ILE A 31 0.17 12.95 -28.54
CA ILE A 31 1.49 12.90 -27.90
C ILE A 31 1.92 11.45 -27.66
N ILE A 32 1.04 10.61 -27.09
CA ILE A 32 1.31 9.18 -26.89
C ILE A 32 1.60 8.49 -28.22
N PHE A 33 0.85 8.82 -29.27
CA PHE A 33 1.05 8.25 -30.60
C PHE A 33 2.43 8.60 -31.18
N VAL A 34 2.85 9.86 -31.07
CA VAL A 34 4.19 10.30 -31.48
C VAL A 34 5.28 9.62 -30.65
N CYS A 35 5.10 9.56 -29.33
CA CYS A 35 6.02 8.85 -28.44
C CYS A 35 6.13 7.37 -28.82
N ALA A 36 5.02 6.67 -29.07
CA ALA A 36 5.04 5.26 -29.46
C ALA A 36 5.82 5.02 -30.76
N ILE A 37 5.63 5.88 -31.77
CA ILE A 37 6.40 5.82 -33.02
C ILE A 37 7.89 6.02 -32.74
N LEU A 38 8.25 7.01 -31.92
CA LEU A 38 9.64 7.23 -31.53
C LEU A 38 10.21 6.03 -30.77
N THR A 39 9.46 5.42 -29.86
CA THR A 39 9.90 4.23 -29.11
C THR A 39 10.20 3.07 -30.04
N VAL A 40 9.39 2.81 -31.06
CA VAL A 40 9.67 1.75 -32.05
C VAL A 40 10.99 2.03 -32.79
N VAL A 41 11.17 3.26 -33.28
CA VAL A 41 12.40 3.67 -33.98
C VAL A 41 13.63 3.54 -33.07
N PHE A 42 13.53 3.97 -31.82
CA PHE A 42 14.64 3.91 -30.86
C PHE A 42 14.90 2.50 -30.33
N VAL A 43 13.89 1.69 -30.04
CA VAL A 43 14.04 0.33 -29.49
C VAL A 43 14.57 -0.63 -30.55
N GLU A 44 14.07 -0.59 -31.78
CA GLU A 44 14.59 -1.42 -32.87
C GLU A 44 16.03 -1.01 -33.23
N GLY A 45 16.31 0.29 -33.29
CA GLY A 45 17.66 0.81 -33.53
C GLY A 45 18.65 0.49 -32.41
N TYR A 46 18.25 0.69 -31.14
CA TYR A 46 19.09 0.45 -29.98
C TYR A 46 19.27 -1.04 -29.69
N GLY A 47 18.24 -1.86 -29.88
CA GLY A 47 18.32 -3.32 -29.77
C GLY A 47 19.28 -3.93 -30.77
N PHE A 48 19.26 -3.46 -32.03
CA PHE A 48 20.22 -3.86 -33.05
C PHE A 48 21.66 -3.51 -32.67
N VAL A 49 21.91 -2.28 -32.19
CA VAL A 49 23.24 -1.84 -31.73
C VAL A 49 23.70 -2.62 -30.49
N LYS A 50 22.85 -2.76 -29.46
CA LYS A 50 23.21 -3.38 -28.19
C LYS A 50 23.48 -4.88 -28.31
N HIS A 51 22.67 -5.62 -29.07
CA HIS A 51 22.84 -7.07 -29.22
C HIS A 51 23.87 -7.45 -30.28
N LYS A 52 23.90 -6.74 -31.43
CA LYS A 52 24.78 -7.10 -32.55
C LYS A 52 26.19 -6.50 -32.44
N ILE A 53 26.34 -5.35 -31.78
CA ILE A 53 27.65 -4.67 -31.62
C ILE A 53 28.24 -4.90 -30.21
N PHE A 54 27.43 -4.88 -29.15
CA PHE A 54 27.94 -4.91 -27.76
C PHE A 54 27.73 -6.21 -26.97
N GLY A 55 26.97 -7.19 -27.48
CA GLY A 55 26.89 -8.54 -26.91
C GLY A 55 26.40 -8.66 -25.46
N ILE A 56 25.62 -7.67 -24.97
CA ILE A 56 25.22 -7.60 -23.56
C ILE A 56 24.05 -8.58 -23.29
N LYS A 57 24.28 -9.60 -22.45
CA LYS A 57 23.23 -10.51 -21.94
C LYS A 57 22.42 -9.85 -20.82
N GLU A 58 21.10 -10.11 -20.79
CA GLU A 58 20.20 -9.58 -19.77
C GLU A 58 20.57 -10.07 -18.37
N ARG A 59 20.56 -9.15 -17.41
CA ARG A 59 20.69 -9.47 -15.98
C ARG A 59 19.32 -9.80 -15.42
N THR A 60 19.18 -10.99 -14.84
CA THR A 60 18.02 -11.37 -14.05
C THR A 60 17.93 -10.49 -12.81
N VAL A 61 16.78 -9.85 -12.62
CA VAL A 61 16.48 -8.98 -11.47
C VAL A 61 16.42 -9.86 -10.22
N LYS A 62 17.39 -9.71 -9.31
CA LYS A 62 17.31 -10.27 -7.96
C LYS A 62 16.50 -9.32 -7.09
N TYR A 63 15.29 -9.72 -6.72
CA TYR A 63 14.54 -9.06 -5.65
C TYR A 63 15.29 -9.28 -4.33
N SER A 64 15.68 -8.20 -3.66
CA SER A 64 16.33 -8.24 -2.34
C SER A 64 15.36 -8.75 -1.27
N ALA A 65 15.89 -9.39 -0.23
CA ALA A 65 15.09 -9.99 0.85
C ALA A 65 14.17 -8.95 1.53
N PRO A 66 12.86 -9.23 1.68
CA PRO A 66 11.84 -8.24 2.01
C PRO A 66 11.64 -8.13 3.52
N ILE A 67 12.64 -7.68 4.28
CA ILE A 67 12.52 -7.57 5.75
C ILE A 67 11.55 -6.42 6.10
N PHE A 68 10.48 -6.73 6.85
CA PHE A 68 9.55 -5.74 7.40
C PHE A 68 10.13 -5.09 8.66
N MET A 69 10.66 -5.91 9.57
CA MET A 69 11.24 -5.48 10.84
C MET A 69 12.23 -6.51 11.35
N GLU A 70 13.35 -6.06 11.90
CA GLU A 70 14.32 -6.93 12.55
C GLU A 70 14.82 -6.30 13.85
N ASN A 71 14.76 -7.05 14.93
CA ASN A 71 15.30 -6.67 16.23
C ASN A 71 15.87 -7.91 16.95
N LYS A 72 16.30 -7.76 18.22
CA LYS A 72 16.89 -8.86 18.99
C LYS A 72 15.94 -10.06 19.21
N ASN A 73 14.64 -9.83 19.15
CA ASN A 73 13.60 -10.82 19.44
C ASN A 73 12.98 -11.41 18.17
N PHE A 74 12.77 -10.59 17.13
CA PHE A 74 11.93 -10.91 15.98
C PHE A 74 12.60 -10.51 14.66
N LYS A 75 12.31 -11.29 13.63
CA LYS A 75 12.60 -10.97 12.24
C LYS A 75 11.35 -11.24 11.42
N LEU A 76 10.63 -10.16 11.11
CA LEU A 76 9.40 -10.16 10.34
C LEU A 76 9.73 -9.82 8.89
N ILE A 77 9.14 -10.56 7.97
CA ILE A 77 9.40 -10.53 6.53
C ILE A 77 8.08 -10.24 5.83
N LYS A 78 8.11 -9.40 4.79
CA LYS A 78 6.98 -9.14 3.90
C LYS A 78 6.92 -10.24 2.86
N GLU A 79 5.85 -11.01 2.85
CA GLU A 79 5.48 -11.83 1.71
C GLU A 79 4.61 -11.01 0.77
N HIS A 80 5.07 -10.88 -0.47
CA HIS A 80 4.34 -10.17 -1.52
C HIS A 80 3.07 -10.93 -1.88
N ILE A 81 1.97 -10.19 -2.00
CA ILE A 81 0.70 -10.76 -2.44
C ILE A 81 0.74 -11.03 -3.94
N LEU A 82 0.39 -12.26 -4.30
CA LEU A 82 0.22 -12.70 -5.67
C LEU A 82 -1.27 -12.77 -6.02
N GLY A 83 -1.72 -11.95 -6.97
CA GLY A 83 -3.11 -11.98 -7.42
C GLY A 83 -3.55 -13.36 -7.94
N GLY A 84 -4.81 -13.72 -7.68
CA GLY A 84 -5.39 -14.98 -8.15
C GLY A 84 -5.16 -16.20 -7.25
N ILE A 85 -4.53 -16.02 -6.09
CA ILE A 85 -4.39 -17.07 -5.06
C ILE A 85 -5.45 -16.85 -3.98
N GLU A 86 -6.20 -17.91 -3.64
CA GLU A 86 -7.30 -17.85 -2.66
C GLU A 86 -6.84 -17.38 -1.27
N GLU A 87 -5.63 -17.77 -0.87
CA GLU A 87 -5.01 -17.34 0.39
C GLU A 87 -4.88 -15.81 0.50
N TYR A 88 -4.65 -15.12 -0.62
CA TYR A 88 -4.51 -13.66 -0.66
C TYR A 88 -5.79 -12.94 -1.08
N LYS A 89 -6.92 -13.67 -1.15
CA LYS A 89 -8.21 -13.12 -1.58
C LYS A 89 -8.60 -11.89 -0.76
N ILE A 90 -8.40 -11.93 0.56
CA ILE A 90 -8.79 -10.80 1.43
C ILE A 90 -8.05 -9.51 1.09
N ALA A 91 -6.75 -9.61 0.87
CA ALA A 91 -5.91 -8.47 0.57
C ALA A 91 -6.17 -7.96 -0.85
N THR A 92 -6.46 -8.87 -1.78
CA THR A 92 -6.86 -8.56 -3.15
C THR A 92 -8.20 -7.82 -3.18
N ASP A 93 -9.21 -8.33 -2.47
CA ASP A 93 -10.54 -7.70 -2.38
C ASP A 93 -10.46 -6.34 -1.70
N PHE A 94 -9.67 -6.24 -0.62
CA PHE A 94 -9.42 -4.97 0.05
C PHE A 94 -8.80 -3.96 -0.92
N LEU A 95 -7.72 -4.33 -1.64
CA LEU A 95 -7.05 -3.47 -2.62
C LEU A 95 -8.03 -2.92 -3.66
N PHE A 96 -8.84 -3.80 -4.28
CA PHE A 96 -9.82 -3.38 -5.29
C PHE A 96 -10.90 -2.44 -4.76
N SER A 97 -11.17 -2.48 -3.45
CA SER A 97 -12.18 -1.63 -2.82
C SER A 97 -11.69 -0.22 -2.48
N ILE A 98 -10.36 -0.04 -2.29
CA ILE A 98 -9.77 1.26 -1.91
C ILE A 98 -9.05 1.98 -3.05
N ALA A 99 -8.54 1.25 -4.04
CA ALA A 99 -7.65 1.76 -5.09
C ALA A 99 -8.12 1.36 -6.49
N ASP A 100 -7.86 2.22 -7.46
CA ASP A 100 -7.93 1.87 -8.88
C ASP A 100 -6.62 1.19 -9.32
N TYR A 101 -6.62 0.59 -10.52
CA TYR A 101 -5.52 -0.26 -11.00
C TYR A 101 -4.14 0.42 -11.02
N ASP A 102 -4.11 1.75 -11.07
CA ASP A 102 -2.88 2.55 -11.17
C ASP A 102 -2.36 3.03 -9.80
N ASP A 103 -3.08 2.77 -8.70
CA ASP A 103 -2.65 3.20 -7.36
C ASP A 103 -1.61 2.23 -6.78
N GLU A 104 -0.44 2.75 -6.39
CA GLU A 104 0.64 1.98 -5.75
C GLU A 104 0.38 1.81 -4.24
N ILE A 105 -0.57 0.94 -3.88
CA ILE A 105 -0.83 0.56 -2.48
C ILE A 105 -0.03 -0.67 -2.10
N GLU A 106 0.84 -0.55 -1.10
CA GLU A 106 1.58 -1.68 -0.56
C GLU A 106 0.69 -2.49 0.40
N ILE A 107 0.48 -3.77 0.08
CA ILE A 107 -0.09 -4.75 1.00
C ILE A 107 0.82 -5.98 0.99
N PHE A 108 1.04 -6.58 2.16
CA PHE A 108 1.84 -7.78 2.31
C PHE A 108 1.32 -8.67 3.42
N LYS A 109 1.67 -9.95 3.35
CA LYS A 109 1.48 -10.89 4.46
C LYS A 109 2.73 -10.93 5.31
N VAL A 110 2.58 -10.96 6.62
CA VAL A 110 3.72 -11.02 7.54
C VAL A 110 4.14 -12.48 7.74
N ILE A 111 5.41 -12.77 7.47
CA ILE A 111 6.05 -14.05 7.78
C ILE A 111 7.12 -13.84 8.85
N ASN A 112 7.18 -14.76 9.79
CA ASN A 112 8.15 -14.72 10.88
C ASN A 112 9.21 -15.80 10.69
N ASP A 113 10.48 -15.41 10.75
CA ASP A 113 11.65 -16.27 10.60
C ASP A 113 12.24 -16.69 11.98
N ASN A 114 11.56 -16.39 13.09
CA ASN A 114 12.05 -16.66 14.45
C ASN A 114 10.93 -16.92 15.48
N LYS A 115 10.78 -16.06 16.50
CA LYS A 115 9.83 -16.23 17.60
C LYS A 115 8.45 -15.76 17.20
N LYS A 116 7.42 -16.57 17.47
CA LYS A 116 6.03 -16.26 17.13
C LYS A 116 5.55 -14.92 17.66
N THR A 117 4.76 -14.22 16.85
CA THR A 117 4.06 -12.97 17.19
C THR A 117 2.58 -13.06 16.83
N GLU A 118 1.78 -12.14 17.32
CA GLU A 118 0.37 -12.00 16.91
C GLU A 118 0.19 -11.38 15.51
N LEU A 119 1.29 -11.01 14.84
CA LEU A 119 1.29 -10.61 13.43
C LEU A 119 1.56 -11.78 12.47
N ASP A 120 1.90 -12.96 12.98
CA ASP A 120 2.27 -14.09 12.11
C ASP A 120 1.12 -14.50 11.19
N GLY A 121 1.33 -14.36 9.87
CA GLY A 121 0.33 -14.70 8.85
C GLY A 121 -0.72 -13.61 8.61
N GLU A 122 -0.65 -12.49 9.33
CA GLU A 122 -1.58 -11.37 9.16
C GLU A 122 -1.25 -10.55 7.90
N PHE A 123 -2.27 -9.88 7.36
CA PHE A 123 -2.13 -8.97 6.22
C PHE A 123 -2.06 -7.52 6.71
N LEU A 124 -1.01 -6.81 6.31
CA LEU A 124 -0.79 -5.41 6.66
C LEU A 124 -0.73 -4.54 5.41
N THR A 125 -1.15 -3.29 5.52
CA THR A 125 -0.82 -2.27 4.53
C THR A 125 0.59 -1.71 4.79
N GLY A 126 1.10 -0.89 3.88
CA GLY A 126 2.35 -0.14 4.05
C GLY A 126 2.34 0.89 5.18
N PHE A 127 1.21 1.10 5.87
CA PHE A 127 1.13 2.05 6.98
C PHE A 127 1.98 1.61 8.17
N TYR A 128 2.97 2.43 8.51
CA TYR A 128 3.90 2.18 9.60
C TYR A 128 4.25 3.47 10.34
N VAL A 129 4.04 3.50 11.65
CA VAL A 129 4.49 4.59 12.52
C VAL A 129 5.20 4.03 13.74
N ASP A 130 6.48 4.36 13.85
CA ASP A 130 7.28 4.09 15.04
C ASP A 130 6.92 5.08 16.16
N LEU A 131 6.32 4.55 17.23
CA LEU A 131 6.17 5.20 18.53
C LEU A 131 7.27 4.62 19.42
N LYS A 132 7.90 5.41 20.30
CA LYS A 132 9.13 5.04 21.05
C LYS A 132 9.25 3.56 21.50
N ASN A 133 8.16 2.95 21.97
CA ASN A 133 8.14 1.56 22.44
C ASN A 133 7.12 0.67 21.69
N GLU A 134 6.41 1.20 20.71
CA GLU A 134 5.20 0.61 20.11
C GLU A 134 5.11 1.00 18.64
N ILE A 135 4.47 0.19 17.81
CA ILE A 135 4.40 0.46 16.38
C ILE A 135 2.94 0.47 15.96
N LEU A 136 2.52 1.58 15.38
CA LEU A 136 1.19 1.71 14.83
C LEU A 136 1.16 1.14 13.42
N LEU A 137 0.26 0.20 13.19
CA LEU A 137 0.11 -0.51 11.93
C LEU A 137 -1.37 -0.53 11.53
N GLN A 138 -1.61 -0.83 10.26
CA GLN A 138 -2.95 -1.09 9.76
C GLN A 138 -3.04 -2.55 9.31
N ARG A 139 -3.95 -3.30 9.95
CA ARG A 139 -4.20 -4.71 9.66
C ARG A 139 -5.48 -4.87 8.86
N ILE A 140 -5.44 -5.74 7.85
CA ILE A 140 -6.59 -6.13 7.04
C ILE A 140 -7.19 -7.40 7.63
N LYS A 141 -8.51 -7.45 7.74
CA LYS A 141 -9.23 -8.63 8.22
C LYS A 141 -10.61 -8.74 7.57
N TYR A 142 -11.30 -9.85 7.82
CA TYR A 142 -12.70 -9.98 7.45
C TYR A 142 -13.59 -9.49 8.58
N THR A 143 -14.69 -8.83 8.22
CA THR A 143 -15.81 -8.64 9.13
C THR A 143 -16.47 -9.99 9.44
N SER A 144 -17.36 -10.01 10.43
CA SER A 144 -18.19 -11.20 10.72
C SER A 144 -19.08 -11.64 9.54
N LYS A 145 -19.26 -10.78 8.53
CA LYS A 145 -20.03 -11.06 7.31
C LYS A 145 -19.16 -11.54 6.14
N GLY A 146 -17.84 -11.65 6.33
CA GLY A 146 -16.91 -12.07 5.27
C GLY A 146 -16.53 -10.95 4.29
N GLU A 147 -16.76 -9.69 4.64
CA GLU A 147 -16.36 -8.53 3.83
C GLU A 147 -14.99 -8.02 4.30
N PRO A 148 -14.10 -7.58 3.40
CA PRO A 148 -12.81 -7.02 3.80
C PRO A 148 -13.00 -5.71 4.57
N THR A 149 -12.26 -5.55 5.66
CA THR A 149 -12.16 -4.33 6.46
C THR A 149 -10.72 -4.16 6.92
N SER A 150 -10.41 -3.03 7.53
CA SER A 150 -9.13 -2.80 8.18
C SER A 150 -9.29 -2.18 9.55
N GLU A 151 -8.27 -2.33 10.38
CA GLU A 151 -8.23 -1.82 11.73
C GLU A 151 -6.87 -1.22 12.05
N LEU A 152 -6.90 -0.23 12.95
CA LEU A 152 -5.70 0.36 13.52
C LEU A 152 -5.25 -0.51 14.68
N ILE A 153 -3.99 -0.94 14.64
CA ILE A 153 -3.42 -1.77 15.68
C ILE A 153 -2.13 -1.17 16.21
N VAL A 154 -1.83 -1.47 17.47
CA VAL A 154 -0.55 -1.18 18.10
C VAL A 154 0.17 -2.50 18.34
N PHE A 155 1.36 -2.62 17.76
CA PHE A 155 2.25 -3.76 17.93
C PHE A 155 3.35 -3.42 18.93
N ASP A 156 3.57 -4.29 19.92
CA ASP A 156 4.70 -4.18 20.84
C ASP A 156 5.88 -5.01 20.29
N PRO A 157 6.96 -4.37 19.77
CA PRO A 157 8.09 -5.06 19.19
C PRO A 157 8.96 -5.81 20.22
N ASN A 158 8.68 -5.68 21.52
CA ASN A 158 9.37 -6.40 22.58
C ASN A 158 8.65 -7.70 22.95
N THR A 159 7.33 -7.67 23.00
CA THR A 159 6.51 -8.84 23.41
C THR A 159 5.91 -9.60 22.25
N GLY A 160 5.80 -8.98 21.06
CA GLY A 160 5.13 -9.57 19.91
C GLY A 160 3.61 -9.53 19.97
N LYS A 161 3.04 -8.78 20.92
CA LYS A 161 1.58 -8.64 21.11
C LYS A 161 1.00 -7.52 20.27
N VAL A 162 -0.27 -7.68 19.92
CA VAL A 162 -1.08 -6.73 19.14
C VAL A 162 -2.26 -6.28 19.99
N ASN A 163 -2.39 -4.97 20.16
CA ASN A 163 -3.58 -4.34 20.72
C ASN A 163 -4.39 -3.70 19.60
N VAL A 164 -5.64 -4.14 19.42
CA VAL A 164 -6.57 -3.52 18.47
C VAL A 164 -7.06 -2.20 19.06
N CYS A 165 -6.94 -1.13 18.28
CA CYS A 165 -7.34 0.19 18.71
C CYS A 165 -8.74 0.54 18.23
N GLU A 166 -8.98 0.44 16.92
CA GLU A 166 -10.28 0.77 16.32
C GLU A 166 -10.41 0.14 14.93
N GLU A 167 -11.63 -0.25 14.55
CA GLU A 167 -11.91 -0.65 13.17
C GLU A 167 -12.08 0.60 12.28
N ILE A 168 -11.34 0.65 11.18
CA ILE A 168 -11.29 1.81 10.28
C ILE A 168 -12.19 1.61 9.07
N GLY A 169 -12.45 0.36 8.67
CA GLY A 169 -13.24 0.06 7.47
C GLY A 169 -12.37 -0.03 6.21
N ILE A 170 -12.99 0.28 5.07
CA ILE A 170 -12.39 0.22 3.73
C ILE A 170 -11.70 1.55 3.42
N PHE A 171 -10.56 1.77 4.07
CA PHE A 171 -9.71 2.94 3.87
C PHE A 171 -8.25 2.52 3.96
N GLU A 172 -7.39 3.11 3.15
CA GLU A 172 -5.94 3.03 3.32
C GLU A 172 -5.47 4.16 4.24
N LEU A 173 -4.58 3.90 5.18
CA LEU A 173 -3.85 4.94 5.90
C LEU A 173 -2.51 5.18 5.23
N TYR A 174 -2.18 6.43 4.91
CA TYR A 174 -0.95 6.76 4.16
C TYR A 174 -0.04 7.76 4.88
N LYS A 175 -0.53 8.48 5.90
CA LYS A 175 0.30 9.51 6.57
C LYS A 175 -0.09 9.73 8.03
N PHE A 176 0.92 9.93 8.87
CA PHE A 176 0.75 10.40 10.25
C PHE A 176 1.33 11.81 10.41
N ASP A 177 0.47 12.77 10.78
CA ASP A 177 0.82 14.14 11.15
C ASP A 177 1.12 14.19 12.66
N LYS A 178 2.41 14.17 13.00
CA LYS A 178 2.90 14.19 14.39
C LYS A 178 2.52 15.47 15.15
N GLU A 179 2.47 16.61 14.47
CA GLU A 179 2.16 17.89 15.11
C GLU A 179 0.70 17.95 15.55
N LYS A 180 -0.19 17.41 14.72
CA LYS A 180 -1.63 17.41 14.98
C LYS A 180 -2.13 16.15 15.67
N ASN A 181 -1.26 15.14 15.78
CA ASN A 181 -1.58 13.79 16.24
C ASN A 181 -2.75 13.17 15.45
N VAL A 182 -2.67 13.26 14.12
CA VAL A 182 -3.73 12.82 13.20
C VAL A 182 -3.14 11.88 12.15
N ILE A 183 -3.80 10.74 11.94
CA ILE A 183 -3.56 9.86 10.81
C ILE A 183 -4.49 10.28 9.67
N LEU A 184 -3.95 10.35 8.46
CA LEU A 184 -4.66 10.61 7.23
C LEU A 184 -4.72 9.32 6.41
N GLY A 185 -5.89 9.11 5.82
CA GLY A 185 -6.16 8.00 4.94
C GLY A 185 -7.21 8.35 3.90
N GLY A 186 -7.58 7.38 3.08
CA GLY A 186 -8.65 7.53 2.11
C GLY A 186 -8.97 6.25 1.36
N ASN A 187 -10.00 6.33 0.54
CA ASN A 187 -10.32 5.36 -0.49
C ASN A 187 -10.64 6.13 -1.79
N LYS A 188 -11.26 5.46 -2.77
CA LYS A 188 -11.64 6.06 -4.05
C LYS A 188 -12.53 7.30 -3.93
N ILE A 189 -13.35 7.40 -2.89
CA ILE A 189 -14.45 8.35 -2.77
C ILE A 189 -14.27 9.32 -1.59
N ASP A 190 -13.69 8.85 -0.50
CA ASP A 190 -13.68 9.52 0.79
C ASP A 190 -12.27 9.61 1.35
N ASP A 191 -12.00 10.71 2.07
CA ASP A 191 -10.81 10.89 2.89
C ASP A 191 -11.18 10.65 4.36
N ILE A 192 -10.29 9.99 5.11
CA ILE A 192 -10.45 9.72 6.53
C ILE A 192 -9.37 10.44 7.33
N ARG A 193 -9.75 10.96 8.50
CA ARG A 193 -8.86 11.58 9.48
C ARG A 193 -9.11 10.94 10.83
N ILE A 194 -8.07 10.34 11.40
CA ILE A 194 -8.13 9.65 12.67
C ILE A 194 -7.30 10.45 13.67
N LYS A 195 -7.96 11.09 14.64
CA LYS A 195 -7.26 11.83 15.69
C LYS A 195 -6.95 10.88 16.84
N ILE A 196 -5.69 10.84 17.23
CA ILE A 196 -5.21 10.08 18.39
C ILE A 196 -5.21 11.03 19.59
N LYS A 197 -5.83 10.65 20.70
CA LYS A 197 -5.67 11.34 21.98
C LYS A 197 -4.81 10.46 22.89
N ALA A 198 -3.76 11.05 23.44
CA ALA A 198 -3.07 10.44 24.58
C ALA A 198 -4.08 10.39 25.74
N SER A 199 -4.24 9.21 26.34
CA SER A 199 -4.96 9.11 27.61
C SER A 199 -4.12 9.86 28.65
N ALA A 200 -4.74 10.83 29.32
CA ALA A 200 -4.12 11.67 30.35
C ALA A 200 -3.64 10.83 31.55
#